data_AF-Q4D4R8-F1
#
_entry.id   AF-Q4D4R8-F1
#
_cell.length_a   1.000
_cell.length_b   1.000
_cell.length_c   1.000
_cell.angle_alpha   90.00
_cell.angle_beta   90.00
_cell.angle_gamma   90.00
#
_symmetry.space_group_name_H-M   'P 1'
#
loop_
_entity.id
_entity.type
_entity.pdbx_description
1 polymer ?
#
loop_
_entity_poly.entity_id
_entity_poly.type
_entity_poly.pdbx_seq_one_letter_code
_entity_poly.pdbx_strand_id
1 'polypeptide(L)'
;MVEEDPSRRPLPRLTAEQLQDQIRRLTYRPPPPVVRDPFPVCPSVKRSKDEIDAVTQRVFYEQCQRHERALIEAKEKWEKEWGLFSKEVPSEYVEDMVKRLYYDTIERLHASRKSAEERLLFKSNKKVPVVPLKKFVEDMYLKGMQRERDKEKKLYEKYILPTEIKRTLISREDAEASGTRLSARTGAN
;
A
#
# COMPACT_ATOMS: atom_id res chain seq x y z
N MET A 1 -56.14 42.74 -18.41
CA MET A 1 -56.64 41.38 -18.18
C MET A 1 -55.48 40.44 -18.44
N VAL A 2 -54.84 39.93 -17.39
CA VAL A 2 -53.77 38.94 -17.50
C VAL A 2 -54.36 37.66 -16.93
N GLU A 3 -54.63 36.70 -17.80
CA GLU A 3 -55.16 35.39 -17.43
C GLU A 3 -54.08 34.64 -16.64
N GLU A 4 -54.40 34.28 -15.39
CA GLU A 4 -53.51 33.51 -14.54
C GLU A 4 -53.61 32.02 -14.90
N ASP A 5 -52.50 31.47 -15.41
CA ASP A 5 -52.34 30.05 -15.71
C ASP A 5 -52.47 29.19 -14.44
N PRO A 6 -53.49 28.30 -14.32
CA PRO A 6 -53.76 27.53 -13.09
C PRO A 6 -52.80 26.35 -12.86
N SER A 7 -51.72 26.19 -13.64
CA SER A 7 -50.83 25.01 -13.54
C SER A 7 -49.62 25.17 -12.61
N ARG A 8 -49.37 26.36 -12.04
CA ARG A 8 -48.21 26.58 -11.15
C ARG A 8 -48.45 25.98 -9.77
N ARG A 9 -48.20 24.68 -9.62
CA ARG A 9 -48.10 24.03 -8.31
C ARG A 9 -46.99 24.73 -7.51
N PRO A 10 -47.28 25.22 -6.29
CA PRO A 10 -46.29 25.94 -5.50
C PRO A 10 -45.13 25.00 -5.16
N LEU A 11 -43.91 25.44 -5.46
CA LEU A 11 -42.70 24.72 -5.07
C LEU A 11 -42.69 24.55 -3.54
N PRO A 12 -42.46 23.34 -3.02
CA PRO A 12 -42.42 23.10 -1.58
C PRO A 12 -41.31 23.96 -0.97
N ARG A 13 -41.71 24.92 -0.13
CA ARG A 13 -40.78 25.76 0.63
C ARG A 13 -40.18 24.89 1.74
N LEU A 14 -38.86 24.77 1.74
CA LEU A 14 -38.12 24.15 2.84
C LEU A 14 -38.41 24.92 4.13
N THR A 15 -38.67 24.21 5.22
CA THR A 15 -38.80 24.83 6.53
C THR A 15 -37.43 25.31 7.01
N ALA A 16 -37.39 26.30 7.91
CA ALA A 16 -36.14 26.83 8.44
C ALA A 16 -35.26 25.74 9.09
N GLU A 17 -35.89 24.75 9.72
CA GLU A 17 -35.21 23.59 10.33
C GLU A 17 -34.54 22.71 9.27
N GLN A 18 -35.24 22.43 8.15
CA GLN A 18 -34.67 21.64 7.04
C GLN A 18 -33.48 22.36 6.40
N LEU A 19 -33.55 23.68 6.29
CA LEU A 19 -32.45 24.49 5.77
C LEU A 19 -31.24 24.44 6.72
N GLN A 20 -31.45 24.54 8.03
CA GLN A 20 -30.37 24.40 9.03
C GLN A 20 -29.74 23.01 9.00
N ASP A 21 -30.55 21.95 8.86
CA ASP A 21 -30.03 20.59 8.75
C ASP A 21 -29.22 20.37 7.46
N GLN A 22 -29.66 20.95 6.34
CA GLN A 22 -28.86 20.96 5.11
C GLN A 22 -27.54 21.71 5.30
N ILE A 23 -27.56 22.89 5.94
CA ILE A 23 -26.34 23.64 6.25
C ILE A 23 -25.41 22.79 7.12
N ARG A 24 -25.91 22.17 8.19
CA ARG A 24 -25.11 21.32 9.08
C ARG A 24 -24.48 20.15 8.31
N ARG A 25 -25.25 19.48 7.45
CA ARG A 25 -24.74 18.37 6.62
C ARG A 25 -23.65 18.82 5.65
N LEU A 26 -23.82 19.98 5.02
CA LEU A 26 -22.86 20.53 4.05
C LEU A 26 -21.63 21.16 4.72
N THR A 27 -21.76 21.64 5.96
CA THR A 27 -20.67 22.27 6.72
C THR A 27 -19.94 21.31 7.66
N TYR A 28 -20.49 20.11 7.91
CA TYR A 28 -19.86 19.11 8.77
C TYR A 28 -18.54 18.64 8.18
N ARG A 29 -17.45 18.98 8.88
CA ARG A 29 -16.11 18.47 8.61
C ARG A 29 -15.86 17.29 9.55
N PRO A 30 -15.70 16.05 9.04
CA PRO A 30 -15.39 14.91 9.90
C PRO A 30 -14.07 15.14 10.65
N PRO A 31 -13.96 14.67 11.91
CA PRO A 31 -12.72 14.78 12.66
C PRO A 31 -11.59 14.03 11.94
N PRO A 32 -10.34 14.52 12.02
CA PRO A 32 -9.21 13.86 11.39
C PRO A 32 -9.04 12.44 11.94
N PRO A 33 -8.74 11.44 11.09
CA PRO A 33 -8.53 10.08 11.55
C PRO A 33 -7.29 10.02 12.46
N VAL A 34 -7.41 9.33 13.61
CA VAL A 34 -6.28 9.06 14.49
C VAL A 34 -5.37 8.03 13.81
N VAL A 35 -4.26 8.49 13.24
CA VAL A 35 -3.23 7.62 12.63
C VAL A 35 -2.59 6.79 13.74
N ARG A 36 -2.88 5.49 13.77
CA ARG A 36 -2.18 4.54 14.65
C ARG A 36 -0.87 4.15 14.00
N ASP A 37 0.21 4.13 14.78
CA ASP A 37 1.52 3.64 14.33
C ASP A 37 1.39 2.16 13.89
N PRO A 38 1.75 1.80 12.64
CA PRO A 38 1.69 0.40 12.19
C PRO A 38 2.62 -0.52 12.98
N PHE A 39 3.64 0.02 13.65
CA PHE A 39 4.59 -0.74 14.45
C PHE A 39 4.52 -0.27 15.91
N PRO A 40 3.49 -0.64 16.68
CA PRO A 40 3.47 -0.32 18.09
C PRO A 40 4.74 -0.93 18.71
N VAL A 41 5.67 -0.06 19.11
CA VAL A 41 6.90 -0.44 19.80
C VAL A 41 6.44 -1.22 21.01
N CYS A 42 6.54 -2.55 20.94
CA CYS A 42 6.08 -3.43 22.00
C CYS A 42 6.86 -3.01 23.26
N PRO A 43 6.19 -2.73 24.38
CA PRO A 43 6.88 -2.29 25.58
C PRO A 43 7.95 -3.32 25.91
N SER A 44 9.20 -2.88 26.03
CA SER A 44 10.31 -3.75 26.38
C SER A 44 10.11 -4.24 27.82
N VAL A 45 9.47 -5.39 27.99
CA VAL A 45 9.26 -6.00 29.30
C VAL A 45 10.61 -6.53 29.77
N LYS A 46 11.24 -5.82 30.72
CA LYS A 46 12.44 -6.30 31.40
C LYS A 46 12.03 -7.47 32.30
N ARG A 47 12.45 -8.67 31.93
CA ARG A 47 12.26 -9.88 32.75
C ARG A 47 13.52 -10.17 33.57
N SER A 48 13.34 -10.88 34.68
CA SER A 48 14.47 -11.39 35.45
C SER A 48 15.25 -12.42 34.62
N LYS A 49 16.54 -12.63 34.93
CA LYS A 49 17.36 -13.63 34.22
C LYS A 49 16.78 -15.04 34.39
N ASP A 50 16.32 -15.38 35.59
CA ASP A 50 15.73 -16.68 35.90
C ASP A 50 14.46 -16.96 35.07
N GLU A 51 13.63 -15.94 34.83
CA GLU A 51 12.48 -16.06 33.93
C GLU A 51 12.89 -16.31 32.48
N ILE A 52 13.94 -15.63 32.00
CA ILE A 52 14.48 -15.82 30.65
C ILE A 52 15.05 -17.23 30.52
N ASP A 53 15.78 -17.72 31.52
CA ASP A 53 16.36 -19.06 31.52
C ASP A 53 15.28 -20.14 31.57
N ALA A 54 14.24 -19.96 32.40
CA ALA A 54 13.08 -20.87 32.43
C ALA A 54 12.34 -20.91 31.08
N VAL A 55 12.14 -19.76 30.43
CA VAL A 55 11.55 -19.69 29.09
C VAL A 55 12.47 -20.35 28.06
N THR A 56 13.78 -20.11 28.13
CA THR A 56 14.77 -20.71 27.23
C THR A 56 14.80 -22.22 27.39
N GLN A 57 14.76 -22.72 28.63
CA GLN A 57 14.72 -24.16 28.89
C GLN A 57 13.48 -24.81 28.30
N ARG A 58 12.32 -24.21 28.52
CA ARG A 58 11.04 -24.69 28.00
C ARG A 58 10.96 -24.62 26.48
N VAL A 59 11.38 -23.51 25.88
CA VAL A 59 11.21 -23.28 24.43
C VAL A 59 12.28 -24.00 23.64
N PHE A 60 13.54 -23.95 24.05
CA PHE A 60 14.63 -24.51 23.27
C PHE A 60 14.83 -25.99 23.57
N TYR A 61 15.17 -26.35 24.82
CA TYR A 61 15.54 -27.73 25.14
C TYR A 61 14.37 -28.70 25.02
N GLU A 62 13.15 -28.34 25.45
CA GLU A 62 12.01 -29.24 25.23
C GLU A 62 11.71 -29.44 23.74
N GLN A 63 11.85 -28.41 22.90
CA GLN A 63 11.63 -28.55 21.47
C GLN A 63 12.69 -29.42 20.82
N CYS A 64 13.96 -29.28 21.20
CA CYS A 64 15.02 -30.19 20.76
C CYS A 64 14.70 -31.65 21.14
N GLN A 65 14.29 -31.90 22.39
CA GLN A 65 13.92 -33.25 22.83
C GLN A 65 12.68 -33.79 22.11
N ARG A 66 11.68 -32.95 21.82
CA ARG A 66 10.50 -33.33 21.03
C ARG A 66 10.88 -33.65 19.60
N HIS A 67 11.76 -32.86 19.01
CA HIS A 67 12.27 -33.08 17.67
C HIS A 67 13.07 -34.39 17.56
N GLU A 68 13.96 -34.66 18.52
CA GLU A 68 14.70 -35.92 18.59
C GLU A 68 13.75 -37.13 18.73
N ARG A 69 12.76 -37.05 19.62
CA ARG A 69 11.72 -38.09 19.75
C ARG A 69 10.93 -38.29 18.46
N ALA A 70 10.52 -37.21 17.80
CA ALA A 70 9.81 -37.29 16.53
C ALA A 70 10.67 -37.95 15.42
N LEU A 71 11.98 -37.69 15.40
CA LEU A 71 12.89 -38.35 14.47
C LEU A 71 13.04 -39.85 14.76
N ILE A 72 13.10 -40.25 16.03
CA ILE A 72 13.15 -41.66 16.42
C ILE A 72 11.85 -42.36 16.01
N GLU A 73 10.69 -41.79 16.35
CA GLU A 73 9.39 -42.33 15.96
C GLU A 73 9.23 -42.44 14.44
N ALA A 74 9.73 -41.46 13.68
CA ALA A 74 9.71 -41.50 12.22
C ALA A 74 10.58 -42.64 11.67
N LYS A 75 11.78 -42.85 12.23
CA LYS A 75 12.65 -43.98 11.86
C LYS A 75 12.01 -45.33 12.19
N GLU A 76 11.43 -45.48 13.37
CA GLU A 76 10.74 -46.71 13.75
C GLU A 76 9.55 -47.02 12.84
N LYS A 77 8.78 -45.99 12.46
CA LYS A 77 7.68 -46.14 11.49
C LYS A 77 8.22 -46.57 10.13
N TRP A 78 9.29 -45.93 9.67
CA TRP A 78 9.94 -46.28 8.41
C TRP A 78 10.46 -47.72 8.40
N GLU A 79 11.11 -48.18 9.47
CA GLU A 79 11.63 -49.55 9.59
C GLU A 79 10.49 -50.58 9.61
N LYS A 80 9.42 -50.30 10.37
CA LYS A 80 8.21 -51.13 10.38
C LYS A 80 7.60 -51.21 8.98
N GLU A 81 7.41 -50.08 8.33
CA GLU A 81 6.86 -50.01 6.98
C GLU A 81 7.74 -50.77 5.97
N TRP A 82 9.05 -50.52 5.96
CA TRP A 82 9.98 -51.18 5.04
C TRP A 82 9.98 -52.70 5.19
N GLY A 83 9.91 -53.20 6.43
CA GLY A 83 9.78 -54.63 6.70
C GLY A 83 8.50 -55.25 6.14
N LEU A 84 7.41 -54.48 6.01
CA LEU A 84 6.13 -54.94 5.44
C LEU A 84 6.09 -54.86 3.90
N PHE A 85 6.92 -54.04 3.26
CA PHE A 85 6.81 -53.74 1.82
C PHE A 85 7.62 -54.65 0.88
N SER A 86 8.17 -55.77 1.33
CA SER A 86 8.78 -56.77 0.43
C SER A 86 7.75 -57.53 -0.45
N LYS A 87 6.51 -57.05 -0.58
CA LYS A 87 5.58 -57.57 -1.57
C LYS A 87 5.92 -56.95 -2.91
N GLU A 88 6.37 -57.78 -3.84
CA GLU A 88 6.48 -57.42 -5.25
C GLU A 88 5.15 -56.80 -5.70
N VAL A 89 5.19 -55.50 -6.00
CA VAL A 89 4.02 -54.77 -6.47
C VAL A 89 3.85 -55.09 -7.95
N PRO A 90 2.65 -55.50 -8.41
CA PRO A 90 2.41 -55.78 -9.82
C PRO A 90 2.74 -54.57 -10.70
N SER A 91 3.38 -54.78 -11.86
CA SER A 91 3.77 -53.71 -12.79
C SER A 91 2.61 -52.78 -13.14
N GLU A 92 1.42 -53.34 -13.35
CA GLU A 92 0.20 -52.57 -13.65
C GLU A 92 -0.13 -51.54 -12.57
N TYR A 93 0.07 -51.89 -11.29
CA TYR A 93 -0.18 -50.97 -10.18
C TYR A 93 0.86 -49.83 -10.15
N VAL A 94 2.11 -50.12 -10.52
CA VAL A 94 3.16 -49.10 -10.63
C VAL A 94 2.83 -48.15 -11.78
N GLU A 95 2.40 -48.66 -12.94
CA GLU A 95 1.99 -47.84 -14.08
C GLU A 95 0.79 -46.95 -13.76
N ASP A 96 -0.24 -47.49 -13.11
CA ASP A 96 -1.40 -46.71 -12.66
C ASP A 96 -1.01 -45.64 -11.63
N MET A 97 -0.08 -45.95 -10.73
CA MET A 97 0.43 -45.00 -9.74
C MET A 97 1.24 -43.89 -10.41
N VAL A 98 2.11 -44.21 -11.37
CA VAL A 98 2.84 -43.22 -12.17
C VAL A 98 1.86 -42.35 -12.95
N LYS A 99 0.82 -42.94 -13.53
CA LYS A 99 -0.21 -42.19 -14.27
C LYS A 99 -0.94 -41.20 -13.37
N ARG A 100 -1.36 -41.63 -12.19
CA ARG A 100 -2.03 -40.78 -11.20
C ARG A 100 -1.12 -39.71 -10.59
N LEU A 101 0.15 -40.01 -10.37
CA LEU A 101 1.08 -39.08 -9.76
C LEU A 101 1.68 -38.09 -10.74
N TYR A 102 1.88 -38.50 -11.99
CA TYR A 102 2.58 -37.69 -12.99
C TYR A 102 1.62 -37.09 -14.01
N TYR A 103 0.88 -37.92 -14.75
CA TYR A 103 -0.01 -37.42 -15.80
C TYR A 103 -1.17 -36.61 -15.21
N ASP A 104 -1.90 -37.15 -14.22
CA ASP A 104 -3.02 -36.42 -13.63
C ASP A 104 -2.58 -35.12 -12.94
N THR A 105 -1.38 -35.08 -12.33
CA THR A 105 -0.90 -33.87 -11.66
C THR A 105 -0.48 -32.80 -12.66
N ILE A 106 0.16 -33.20 -13.76
CA ILE A 106 0.48 -32.31 -14.88
C ILE A 106 -0.80 -31.78 -15.51
N GLU A 107 -1.79 -32.62 -15.75
CA GLU A 107 -3.10 -32.20 -16.28
C GLU A 107 -3.80 -31.21 -15.35
N ARG A 108 -3.81 -31.47 -14.03
CA ARG A 108 -4.35 -30.54 -13.03
C ARG A 108 -3.59 -29.22 -13.00
N LEU A 109 -2.26 -29.26 -13.12
CA LEU A 109 -1.43 -28.06 -13.17
C LEU A 109 -1.74 -27.23 -14.41
N HIS A 110 -1.85 -27.86 -15.58
CA HIS A 110 -2.23 -27.19 -16.83
C HIS A 110 -3.65 -26.62 -16.75
N ALA A 111 -4.61 -27.37 -16.21
CA ALA A 111 -5.97 -26.90 -16.02
C ALA A 111 -6.04 -25.71 -15.05
N SER A 112 -5.31 -25.78 -13.93
CA SER A 112 -5.19 -24.70 -12.95
C SER A 112 -4.56 -23.46 -13.56
N ARG A 113 -3.46 -23.61 -14.31
CA ARG A 113 -2.79 -22.52 -15.01
C ARG A 113 -3.73 -21.86 -16.03
N LYS A 114 -4.43 -22.64 -16.84
CA LYS A 114 -5.40 -22.12 -17.82
C LYS A 114 -6.54 -21.37 -17.14
N SER A 115 -7.08 -21.91 -16.04
CA SER A 115 -8.11 -21.24 -15.24
C SER A 115 -7.59 -19.92 -14.63
N ALA A 116 -6.35 -19.90 -14.15
CA ALA A 116 -5.71 -18.68 -13.64
C ALA A 116 -5.50 -17.64 -14.76
N GLU A 117 -5.03 -18.07 -15.93
CA GLU A 117 -4.88 -17.22 -17.12
C GLU A 117 -6.23 -16.66 -17.63
N GLU A 118 -7.33 -17.41 -17.47
CA GLU A 118 -8.68 -16.95 -17.79
C GLU A 118 -9.24 -15.97 -16.74
N ARG A 119 -8.95 -16.18 -15.45
CA ARG A 119 -9.37 -15.29 -14.35
C ARG A 119 -8.63 -13.96 -14.35
N LEU A 120 -7.43 -13.90 -14.91
CA LEU A 120 -6.75 -12.63 -15.16
C LEU A 120 -7.57 -11.85 -16.21
N LEU A 121 -8.55 -11.09 -15.73
CA LEU A 121 -9.43 -10.18 -16.48
C LEU A 121 -8.68 -9.27 -17.46
N PHE A 122 -7.39 -9.06 -17.21
CA PHE A 122 -6.50 -8.27 -18.03
C PHE A 122 -5.74 -9.11 -19.05
N LYS A 123 -6.45 -9.89 -19.88
CA LYS A 123 -5.90 -10.24 -21.19
C LYS A 123 -5.83 -8.94 -21.99
N SER A 124 -4.68 -8.29 -21.99
CA SER A 124 -4.50 -7.12 -22.85
C SER A 124 -4.59 -7.61 -24.30
N ASN A 125 -5.76 -7.45 -24.93
CA ASN A 125 -5.92 -7.65 -26.38
C ASN A 125 -5.04 -6.68 -27.19
N LYS A 126 -4.43 -5.70 -26.51
CA LYS A 126 -3.46 -4.78 -27.07
C LYS A 126 -2.16 -5.55 -27.32
N LYS A 127 -1.83 -5.75 -28.59
CA LYS A 127 -0.49 -6.11 -29.03
C LYS A 127 0.46 -5.03 -28.52
N VAL A 128 1.17 -5.31 -27.43
CA VAL A 128 2.23 -4.41 -26.95
C VAL A 128 3.30 -4.40 -28.04
N PRO A 129 3.65 -3.23 -28.60
CA PRO A 129 4.69 -3.17 -29.62
C PRO A 129 5.99 -3.72 -29.04
N VAL A 130 6.68 -4.55 -29.82
CA VAL A 130 8.01 -5.04 -29.44
C VAL A 130 8.97 -3.85 -29.52
N VAL A 131 9.24 -3.24 -28.37
CA VAL A 131 10.20 -2.15 -28.25
C VAL A 131 11.58 -2.75 -27.99
N PRO A 132 12.62 -2.39 -28.77
CA PRO A 132 13.99 -2.82 -28.49
C PRO A 132 14.39 -2.45 -27.05
N LEU A 133 15.01 -3.40 -26.33
CA LEU A 133 15.36 -3.23 -24.91
C LEU A 133 16.11 -1.92 -24.63
N LYS A 134 17.03 -1.53 -25.52
CA LYS A 134 17.78 -0.28 -25.40
C LYS A 134 16.87 0.95 -25.34
N LYS A 135 15.87 1.04 -26.23
CA LYS A 135 14.89 2.13 -26.23
C LYS A 135 14.00 2.10 -24.99
N PHE A 136 13.65 0.91 -24.51
CA PHE A 136 12.87 0.76 -23.28
C PHE A 136 13.63 1.29 -22.05
N VAL A 137 14.91 0.93 -21.92
CA VAL A 137 15.78 1.40 -20.83
C VAL A 137 16.00 2.92 -20.92
N GLU A 138 16.28 3.44 -22.12
CA GLU A 138 16.41 4.89 -22.35
C GLU A 138 15.12 5.64 -21.97
N ASP A 139 13.95 5.15 -22.39
CA ASP A 139 12.67 5.76 -22.05
C ASP A 139 12.36 5.68 -20.56
N MET A 140 12.67 4.57 -19.91
CA MET A 140 12.38 4.42 -18.48
C MET A 140 13.31 5.28 -17.62
N TYR A 141 14.62 5.25 -17.90
CA TYR A 141 15.59 6.00 -17.09
C TYR A 141 15.71 7.47 -17.51
N LEU A 142 16.05 7.76 -18.76
CA LEU A 142 16.37 9.13 -19.17
C LEU A 142 15.10 10.00 -19.20
N LYS A 143 14.03 9.51 -19.83
CA LYS A 143 12.76 10.26 -19.84
C LYS A 143 12.08 10.25 -18.48
N GLY A 144 12.23 9.18 -17.68
CA GLY A 144 11.76 9.15 -16.29
C GLY A 144 12.40 10.26 -15.45
N MET A 145 13.74 10.37 -15.49
CA MET A 145 14.48 11.42 -14.79
C MET A 145 14.18 12.83 -15.31
N GLN A 146 13.91 12.99 -16.61
CA GLN A 146 13.48 14.27 -17.16
C GLN A 146 12.11 14.67 -16.63
N ARG A 147 11.14 13.74 -16.58
CA ARG A 147 9.79 14.01 -16.05
C ARG A 147 9.82 14.43 -14.58
N GLU A 148 10.65 13.79 -13.75
CA GLU A 148 10.80 14.20 -12.35
C GLU A 148 11.43 15.59 -12.24
N ARG A 149 12.49 15.88 -13.00
CA ARG A 149 13.09 17.24 -13.03
C ARG A 149 12.10 18.30 -13.49
N ASP A 150 11.29 18.02 -14.50
CA ASP A 150 10.29 18.97 -14.99
C ASP A 150 9.16 19.17 -13.97
N LYS A 151 8.80 18.12 -13.24
CA LYS A 151 7.84 18.19 -12.14
C LYS A 151 8.39 19.00 -10.96
N GLU A 152 9.64 18.78 -10.57
CA GLU A 152 10.33 19.56 -9.53
C GLU A 152 10.39 21.06 -9.88
N LYS A 153 10.77 21.39 -11.13
CA LYS A 153 10.76 22.78 -11.61
C LYS A 153 9.38 23.42 -11.49
N LYS A 154 8.34 22.72 -11.96
CA LYS A 154 6.95 23.20 -11.85
C LYS A 154 6.51 23.39 -10.40
N LEU A 155 6.95 22.52 -9.50
CA LEU A 155 6.67 22.64 -8.06
C LEU A 155 7.43 23.84 -7.45
N TYR A 156 8.69 24.04 -7.82
CA TYR A 156 9.51 25.16 -7.37
C TYR A 156 8.93 26.51 -7.81
N GLU A 157 8.58 26.64 -9.10
CA GLU A 157 7.94 27.85 -9.65
C GLU A 157 6.59 28.15 -8.98
N LYS A 158 5.81 27.12 -8.64
CA LYS A 158 4.49 27.29 -8.04
C LYS A 158 4.52 27.66 -6.56
N TYR A 159 5.42 27.06 -5.78
CA TYR A 159 5.38 27.17 -4.32
C TYR A 159 6.52 27.98 -3.72
N ILE A 160 7.70 27.99 -4.33
CA ILE A 160 8.89 28.62 -3.73
C ILE A 160 9.09 30.01 -4.33
N LEU A 161 9.08 30.13 -5.65
CA LEU A 161 9.35 31.38 -6.37
C LEU A 161 8.49 32.58 -5.94
N PRO A 162 7.18 32.44 -5.64
CA PRO A 162 6.36 33.54 -5.13
C PRO A 162 6.70 33.97 -3.70
N THR A 163 7.26 33.05 -2.91
CA THR A 163 7.63 33.28 -1.50
C THR A 163 9.06 33.76 -1.32
N GLU A 164 9.91 33.61 -2.34
CA GLU A 164 11.29 34.06 -2.29
C GLU A 164 11.34 35.59 -2.17
N ILE A 165 12.03 36.06 -1.12
CA ILE A 165 12.28 37.48 -0.90
C ILE A 165 13.16 37.95 -2.06
N LYS A 166 12.56 38.74 -2.96
CA LYS A 166 13.31 39.40 -4.03
C LYS A 166 14.42 40.19 -3.37
N ARG A 167 15.68 39.84 -3.68
CA ARG A 167 16.84 40.63 -3.29
C ARG A 167 16.85 41.93 -4.09
N THR A 168 15.92 42.83 -3.76
CA THR A 168 15.94 44.19 -4.29
C THR A 168 17.06 44.92 -3.56
N LEU A 169 18.10 45.32 -4.30
CA LEU A 169 19.07 46.28 -3.81
C LEU A 169 18.34 47.63 -3.70
N ILE A 170 18.25 48.17 -2.50
CA ILE A 170 17.66 49.49 -2.25
C ILE A 170 18.80 50.51 -2.33
N SER A 171 18.59 51.62 -3.04
CA SER A 171 19.56 52.70 -3.07
C SER A 171 19.67 53.36 -1.68
N ARG A 172 20.82 53.95 -1.36
CA ARG A 172 21.02 54.59 -0.05
C ARG A 172 20.00 55.73 0.18
N GLU A 173 19.69 56.49 -0.86
CA GLU A 173 18.73 57.60 -0.81
C GLU A 173 17.31 57.10 -0.50
N ASP A 174 16.89 55.99 -1.11
CA ASP A 174 15.59 55.38 -0.84
C ASP A 174 15.49 54.84 0.60
N ALA A 175 16.60 54.29 1.12
CA ALA A 175 16.68 53.81 2.49
C ALA A 175 16.56 54.97 3.50
N GLU A 176 17.25 56.08 3.26
CA GLU A 176 17.18 57.28 4.08
C GLU A 176 15.76 57.89 4.06
N ALA A 177 15.15 58.04 2.88
CA ALA A 177 13.79 58.55 2.74
C ALA A 177 12.75 57.65 3.43
N SER A 178 12.93 56.33 3.37
CA SER A 178 12.07 55.37 4.07
C SER A 178 12.22 55.46 5.59
N GLY A 179 13.45 55.67 6.07
CA GLY A 179 13.73 55.93 7.49
C GLY A 179 13.00 57.16 8.00
N THR A 180 13.04 58.27 7.26
CA THR A 180 12.34 59.51 7.64
C THR A 180 10.83 59.33 7.74
N ARG A 181 10.23 58.56 6.81
CA ARG A 181 8.79 58.24 6.84
C ARG A 181 8.40 57.43 8.07
N LEU A 182 9.25 56.48 8.48
CA LEU A 182 8.99 55.65 9.66
C LEU A 182 9.15 56.43 10.97
N SER A 183 10.16 57.31 11.06
CA SER A 183 10.37 58.14 12.25
C SER A 183 9.28 59.22 12.43
N ALA A 184 8.74 59.75 11.34
CA ALA A 184 7.73 60.81 11.41
C ALA A 184 6.37 60.32 11.96
N ARG A 185 6.04 59.03 11.80
CA ARG A 185 4.71 58.50 12.15
C ARG A 185 4.54 58.19 13.64
N THR A 186 5.62 58.02 14.40
CA THR A 186 5.56 57.78 15.86
C THR A 186 5.30 59.04 16.69
N GLY A 187 5.25 60.23 16.08
CA GLY A 187 5.03 61.50 16.78
C GLY A 187 3.60 62.02 16.84
N ALA A 188 2.60 61.25 16.39
CA ALA A 188 1.20 61.66 16.36
C ALA A 188 0.30 60.63 17.08
N ASN A 189 0.40 60.62 18.40
CA ASN A 189 -0.64 60.19 19.34
C ASN A 189 -0.81 61.30 20.37
#